data_AF-A0A7C7ALS7-F1
#
_entry.id   AF-A0A7C7ALS7-F1
#
_cell.length_a   1.000
_cell.length_b   1.000
_cell.length_c   1.000
_cell.angle_alpha   90.00
_cell.angle_beta   90.00
_cell.angle_gamma   90.00
#
_symmetry.space_group_name_H-M   'P 1'
#
loop_
_entity.id
_entity.type
_entity.pdbx_description
1 polymer ?
#
loop_
_entity_poly.entity_id
_entity_poly.type
_entity_poly.pdbx_seq_one_letter_code
_entity_poly.pdbx_strand_id
1 'polypeptide(L)'
;MKKSRIICGIIAICLITSAFYGCTGGSSTSSAATASPIGASSSSSTSGDSVQNLSTDDIFKEKDVTVDYDEGEAVNITLNGETATTDSNDGVAVDGGKITITQKGIYVFSGTLDNGQIIVNCADEKADVRIILNNANITCSHSAPIYVMAADNAIITLKSHTSNTLTDGEAYSVNEDDEPNSCIFSKADLTINGAGALTVTGSYNNGITSKDDLKLVSGTIAVTAKDDGIVGKDLVAVQNADITVNSQDDGIKASNETDADSGVMYIENGTFNITAQSDALRAVSALNILNGTFKLTTGGGSVNSSSKQGQEGNSWGDWRGDGNTTTAAAQDTESAKGIKATDNVTIDGGVFTVDSSDDSVHSNGNVEINNGKFTISSGDDGIHADGSVTINDGTIDIIKSYEGIEGSNITVNNGTINLVSSDDGFNVAGGADSSAQGDRPGQGSFSSSSGALTFNGGTVYVNADGDGLDSNGSISMTGGAVTVDGPTNDGNGALDYDSDFTLTGGNLICSGSSGMAQAPGTNSTQLSIMMSFTSYQNANSVVVLKDSSGNEVSTHTPAKNFNNIVISASALTAKENYSLWVDGTQVVEFTLSSDAVTYLNESGVTTGNAGGMGGGRGGNMGGDQRPAGGPAGGPAM
;
A
#
# COMPACT_ATOMS: atom_id res chain seq x y z
N MET A 1 -18.61 -21.86 -36.12
CA MET A 1 -18.07 -22.06 -37.49
C MET A 1 -16.84 -21.18 -37.65
N LYS A 2 -15.69 -21.77 -37.98
CA LYS A 2 -14.37 -21.12 -38.08
C LYS A 2 -14.38 -19.96 -39.08
N LYS A 3 -13.80 -18.81 -38.73
CA LYS A 3 -13.39 -17.81 -39.72
C LYS A 3 -11.93 -17.41 -39.53
N SER A 4 -11.26 -17.48 -40.67
CA SER A 4 -9.82 -17.37 -40.91
C SER A 4 -9.38 -15.92 -40.99
N ARG A 5 -8.17 -15.66 -40.47
CA ARG A 5 -7.37 -14.47 -40.73
C ARG A 5 -6.95 -14.43 -42.20
N ILE A 6 -6.93 -13.24 -42.80
CA ILE A 6 -6.21 -12.94 -44.06
C ILE A 6 -5.44 -11.63 -43.85
N ILE A 7 -4.12 -11.74 -43.99
CA ILE A 7 -3.15 -10.65 -44.09
C ILE A 7 -3.03 -10.28 -45.56
N CYS A 8 -2.99 -8.98 -45.88
CA CYS A 8 -2.50 -8.48 -47.16
C CYS A 8 -1.74 -7.17 -46.90
N GLY A 9 -0.43 -7.19 -47.11
CA GLY A 9 0.39 -5.98 -47.22
C GLY A 9 0.68 -5.67 -48.69
N ILE A 10 0.95 -4.40 -49.01
CA ILE A 10 1.78 -3.94 -50.13
C ILE A 10 2.33 -2.54 -49.81
N ILE A 11 3.58 -2.37 -50.21
CA ILE A 11 4.57 -1.31 -50.02
C ILE A 11 4.35 -0.12 -50.97
N ALA A 12 4.71 1.10 -50.57
CA ALA A 12 5.24 2.13 -51.49
C ALA A 12 6.19 3.13 -50.81
N ILE A 13 7.33 3.32 -51.47
CA ILE A 13 8.52 4.15 -51.15
C ILE A 13 8.29 5.61 -51.53
N CYS A 14 8.81 6.57 -50.74
CA CYS A 14 9.15 7.91 -51.25
C CYS A 14 10.40 8.49 -50.55
N LEU A 15 11.46 8.68 -51.36
CA LEU A 15 12.68 9.43 -51.09
C LEU A 15 12.44 10.94 -51.19
N ILE A 16 12.95 11.75 -50.25
CA ILE A 16 13.33 13.15 -50.50
C ILE A 16 14.64 13.47 -49.75
N THR A 17 15.60 14.02 -50.50
CA THR A 17 16.93 14.47 -50.09
C THR A 17 16.99 15.98 -49.85
N SER A 18 17.86 16.36 -48.89
CA SER A 18 18.77 17.52 -48.84
C SER A 18 18.27 18.96 -48.65
N ALA A 19 18.79 19.63 -47.61
CA ALA A 19 19.46 20.94 -47.73
C ALA A 19 20.44 21.18 -46.56
N PHE A 20 21.69 21.55 -46.92
CA PHE A 20 22.79 22.00 -46.08
C PHE A 20 22.94 23.54 -46.20
N TYR A 21 23.28 24.21 -45.10
CA TYR A 21 24.02 25.50 -44.97
C TYR A 21 24.70 25.42 -43.58
N GLY A 22 26.03 25.47 -43.38
CA GLY A 22 27.04 26.49 -43.72
C GLY A 22 27.09 27.54 -42.58
N CYS A 23 28.19 27.92 -41.91
CA CYS A 23 29.64 27.76 -42.09
C CYS A 23 30.42 28.27 -40.84
N THR A 24 31.64 27.71 -40.63
CA THR A 24 32.93 28.31 -40.14
C THR A 24 33.01 29.05 -38.78
N GLY A 25 34.03 28.90 -37.93
CA GLY A 25 35.36 28.25 -37.99
C GLY A 25 36.29 28.87 -36.92
N GLY A 26 37.28 28.13 -36.41
CA GLY A 26 38.32 28.67 -35.53
C GLY A 26 39.12 27.59 -34.76
N SER A 27 40.21 27.13 -35.37
CA SER A 27 41.11 26.10 -34.83
C SER A 27 42.04 26.62 -33.73
N SER A 28 42.29 25.81 -32.69
CA SER A 28 43.62 25.71 -32.06
C SER A 28 43.85 24.30 -31.51
N THR A 29 45.07 23.81 -31.73
CA THR A 29 45.58 22.45 -31.56
C THR A 29 46.08 22.18 -30.14
N SER A 30 45.81 21.00 -29.56
CA SER A 30 46.81 19.92 -29.33
C SER A 30 46.40 18.89 -28.25
N SER A 31 46.72 17.62 -28.57
CA SER A 31 47.05 16.48 -27.69
C SER A 31 45.94 15.60 -27.09
N ALA A 32 45.62 14.57 -27.88
CA ALA A 32 45.27 13.19 -27.56
C ALA A 32 44.95 12.79 -26.10
N ALA A 33 43.67 12.49 -25.86
CA ALA A 33 43.21 11.62 -24.79
C ALA A 33 43.15 10.17 -25.31
N THR A 34 43.82 9.24 -24.62
CA THR A 34 43.55 7.81 -24.72
C THR A 34 42.70 7.42 -23.51
N ALA A 35 41.39 7.29 -23.73
CA ALA A 35 40.44 6.70 -22.80
C ALA A 35 40.41 5.17 -22.95
N SER A 36 40.08 4.53 -21.83
CA SER A 36 40.01 3.11 -21.45
C SER A 36 39.48 2.08 -22.46
N PRO A 37 39.57 0.79 -22.08
CA PRO A 37 38.31 0.08 -21.86
C PRO A 37 38.17 -0.40 -20.41
N ILE A 38 37.11 0.09 -19.74
CA ILE A 38 36.56 -0.48 -18.51
C ILE A 38 35.64 -1.62 -18.93
N GLY A 39 35.78 -2.75 -18.23
CA GLY A 39 35.03 -3.98 -18.46
C GLY A 39 33.54 -3.81 -18.19
N ALA A 40 32.76 -4.56 -18.97
CA ALA A 40 31.32 -4.57 -19.04
C ALA A 40 30.62 -4.77 -17.68
N SER A 41 29.70 -3.86 -17.38
CA SER A 41 28.59 -4.09 -16.46
C SER A 41 27.58 -5.00 -17.15
N SER A 42 27.22 -6.09 -16.47
CA SER A 42 26.10 -6.96 -16.81
C SER A 42 24.79 -6.18 -16.62
N SER A 43 24.15 -5.86 -17.73
CA SER A 43 22.77 -5.37 -17.77
C SER A 43 21.83 -6.46 -17.24
N SER A 44 21.38 -6.32 -15.99
CA SER A 44 20.16 -6.96 -15.52
C SER A 44 19.00 -6.35 -16.29
N SER A 45 18.25 -7.19 -17.00
CA SER A 45 17.00 -6.86 -17.66
C SER A 45 15.97 -6.45 -16.61
N THR A 46 15.73 -5.15 -16.46
CA THR A 46 14.48 -4.64 -15.90
C THR A 46 13.38 -4.94 -16.90
N SER A 47 12.64 -6.02 -16.65
CA SER A 47 11.25 -6.12 -17.05
C SER A 47 10.49 -5.03 -16.29
N GLY A 48 10.48 -3.82 -16.86
CA GLY A 48 9.58 -2.76 -16.46
C GLY A 48 8.17 -3.23 -16.76
N ASP A 49 7.51 -3.69 -15.72
CA ASP A 49 6.14 -4.10 -15.71
C ASP A 49 5.27 -2.92 -16.14
N SER A 50 4.37 -3.16 -17.09
CA SER A 50 3.53 -2.12 -17.67
C SER A 50 2.53 -1.63 -16.65
N VAL A 51 2.80 -0.48 -16.02
CA VAL A 51 1.75 0.34 -15.43
C VAL A 51 0.71 0.56 -16.53
N GLN A 52 -0.48 -0.04 -16.38
CA GLN A 52 -1.61 0.18 -17.26
C GLN A 52 -1.92 1.68 -17.20
N ASN A 53 -1.45 2.43 -18.22
CA ASN A 53 -1.66 3.87 -18.31
C ASN A 53 -3.11 4.12 -18.76
N LEU A 54 -4.05 3.88 -17.84
CA LEU A 54 -5.47 4.10 -18.04
C LEU A 54 -5.73 5.61 -18.04
N SER A 55 -6.37 6.10 -19.10
CA SER A 55 -6.82 7.49 -19.16
C SER A 55 -8.28 7.62 -18.73
N THR A 56 -8.63 8.75 -18.10
CA THR A 56 -10.01 9.13 -17.76
C THR A 56 -10.99 8.91 -18.91
N ASP A 57 -10.63 9.35 -20.12
CA ASP A 57 -11.48 9.26 -21.31
C ASP A 57 -11.64 7.81 -21.82
N ASP A 58 -10.69 6.94 -21.49
CA ASP A 58 -10.78 5.51 -21.80
C ASP A 58 -11.73 4.78 -20.86
N ILE A 59 -11.84 5.22 -19.61
CA ILE A 59 -12.70 4.61 -18.59
C ILE A 59 -14.12 5.18 -18.63
N PHE A 60 -14.27 6.51 -18.53
CA PHE A 60 -15.55 7.19 -18.40
C PHE A 60 -16.02 7.69 -19.77
N LYS A 61 -17.08 7.11 -20.30
CA LYS A 61 -17.65 7.51 -21.60
C LYS A 61 -18.69 8.61 -21.41
N GLU A 62 -19.03 9.30 -22.50
CA GLU A 62 -20.04 10.38 -22.49
C GLU A 62 -21.37 9.95 -21.83
N LYS A 63 -21.82 8.71 -22.09
CA LYS A 63 -23.02 8.13 -21.47
C LYS A 63 -22.91 7.99 -19.94
N ASP A 64 -21.71 7.78 -19.41
CA ASP A 64 -21.47 7.59 -17.98
C ASP A 64 -21.52 8.91 -17.23
N VAL A 65 -21.00 9.98 -17.85
CA VAL A 65 -20.90 11.31 -17.23
C VAL A 65 -22.11 12.21 -17.49
N THR A 66 -22.91 11.93 -18.52
CA THR A 66 -24.11 12.72 -18.84
C THR A 66 -25.16 12.51 -17.76
N VAL A 67 -25.49 13.54 -16.97
CA VAL A 67 -26.53 13.50 -15.91
C VAL A 67 -27.90 13.97 -16.42
N ASP A 68 -27.91 14.93 -17.34
CA ASP A 68 -29.15 15.46 -17.91
C ASP A 68 -29.83 14.44 -18.83
N TYR A 69 -31.15 14.55 -18.93
CA TYR A 69 -31.98 13.69 -19.77
C TYR A 69 -33.23 14.47 -20.24
N ASP A 70 -33.82 14.05 -21.37
CA ASP A 70 -35.07 14.63 -21.86
C ASP A 70 -36.27 14.01 -21.10
N GLU A 71 -36.95 14.82 -20.29
CA GLU A 71 -38.15 14.39 -19.56
C GLU A 71 -39.30 13.97 -20.51
N GLY A 72 -39.31 14.45 -21.75
CA GLY A 72 -40.30 14.07 -22.77
C GLY A 72 -40.07 12.69 -23.40
N GLU A 73 -38.86 12.15 -23.28
CA GLU A 73 -38.50 10.79 -23.73
C GLU A 73 -38.51 9.78 -22.57
N ALA A 74 -38.70 10.25 -21.34
CA ALA A 74 -38.70 9.42 -20.14
C ALA A 74 -40.07 8.78 -19.88
N VAL A 75 -40.05 7.53 -19.42
CA VAL A 75 -41.21 6.86 -18.84
C VAL A 75 -41.22 7.13 -17.34
N ASN A 76 -42.32 7.66 -16.79
CA ASN A 76 -42.43 7.97 -15.37
C ASN A 76 -43.14 6.85 -14.62
N ILE A 77 -42.48 6.32 -13.59
CA ILE A 77 -42.98 5.28 -12.70
C ILE A 77 -43.13 5.85 -11.29
N THR A 78 -44.36 5.89 -10.80
CA THR A 78 -44.67 6.26 -9.41
C THR A 78 -44.87 5.01 -8.57
N LEU A 79 -44.06 4.89 -7.52
CA LEU A 79 -44.10 3.82 -6.52
C LEU A 79 -45.12 4.15 -5.42
N ASN A 80 -46.08 3.26 -5.20
CA ASN A 80 -47.29 3.49 -4.40
C ASN A 80 -47.54 2.37 -3.36
N GLY A 81 -46.57 2.10 -2.50
CA GLY A 81 -46.67 1.07 -1.44
C GLY A 81 -46.40 -0.33 -1.98
N GLU A 82 -47.43 -1.15 -2.16
CA GLU A 82 -47.27 -2.54 -2.65
C GLU A 82 -47.20 -2.64 -4.19
N THR A 83 -47.33 -1.53 -4.92
CA THR A 83 -47.35 -1.51 -6.38
C THR A 83 -46.79 -0.23 -6.97
N ALA A 84 -46.79 -0.12 -8.29
CA ALA A 84 -46.40 1.09 -9.03
C ALA A 84 -47.42 1.42 -10.13
N THR A 85 -47.36 2.65 -10.63
CA THR A 85 -48.10 3.12 -11.80
C THR A 85 -47.15 3.75 -12.80
N THR A 86 -47.40 3.57 -14.09
CA THR A 86 -46.60 4.14 -15.17
C THR A 86 -47.46 5.00 -16.10
N ASP A 87 -46.90 6.06 -16.66
CA ASP A 87 -47.55 6.93 -17.67
C ASP A 87 -47.48 6.34 -19.10
N SER A 88 -46.59 5.37 -19.32
CA SER A 88 -46.43 4.61 -20.55
C SER A 88 -46.15 3.14 -20.26
N ASN A 89 -46.72 2.23 -21.04
CA ASN A 89 -46.39 0.80 -21.00
C ASN A 89 -45.35 0.43 -22.07
N ASP A 90 -44.75 1.41 -22.73
CA ASP A 90 -43.67 1.16 -23.69
C ASP A 90 -42.37 0.86 -22.92
N GLY A 91 -41.73 -0.26 -23.25
CA GLY A 91 -40.51 -0.71 -22.59
C GLY A 91 -40.65 -1.16 -21.14
N VAL A 92 -41.77 -0.93 -20.44
CA VAL A 92 -41.97 -1.29 -19.02
C VAL A 92 -43.25 -2.09 -18.78
N ALA A 93 -43.18 -3.09 -17.91
CA ALA A 93 -44.31 -3.86 -17.41
C ALA A 93 -44.37 -3.78 -15.88
N VAL A 94 -45.55 -3.50 -15.32
CA VAL A 94 -45.78 -3.47 -13.87
C VAL A 94 -46.71 -4.63 -13.49
N ASP A 95 -46.25 -5.50 -12.60
CA ASP A 95 -47.02 -6.60 -12.02
C ASP A 95 -46.89 -6.56 -10.49
N GLY A 96 -47.87 -5.95 -9.82
CA GLY A 96 -47.78 -5.69 -8.38
C GLY A 96 -46.55 -4.83 -8.06
N GLY A 97 -45.69 -5.33 -7.17
CA GLY A 97 -44.41 -4.71 -6.82
C GLY A 97 -43.25 -5.06 -7.75
N LYS A 98 -43.47 -5.83 -8.83
CA LYS A 98 -42.43 -6.18 -9.80
C LYS A 98 -42.53 -5.26 -11.03
N ILE A 99 -41.56 -4.37 -11.19
CA ILE A 99 -41.44 -3.48 -12.36
C ILE A 99 -40.35 -4.03 -13.28
N THR A 100 -40.69 -4.45 -14.49
CA THR A 100 -39.75 -5.03 -15.46
C THR A 100 -39.53 -4.09 -16.64
N ILE A 101 -38.31 -3.59 -16.81
CA ILE A 101 -37.82 -2.85 -17.97
C ILE A 101 -37.33 -3.87 -19.01
N THR A 102 -37.78 -3.72 -20.26
CA THR A 102 -37.58 -4.69 -21.34
C THR A 102 -36.91 -4.09 -22.58
N GLN A 103 -36.69 -2.77 -22.59
CA GLN A 103 -36.10 -2.04 -23.72
C GLN A 103 -35.18 -0.91 -23.23
N LYS A 104 -34.25 -0.50 -24.08
CA LYS A 104 -33.44 0.71 -23.86
C LYS A 104 -34.33 1.93 -23.64
N GLY A 105 -33.87 2.88 -22.84
CA GLY A 105 -34.63 4.10 -22.57
C GLY A 105 -34.35 4.69 -21.20
N ILE A 106 -35.10 5.74 -20.87
CA ILE A 106 -34.99 6.48 -19.61
C ILE A 106 -36.25 6.22 -18.78
N TYR A 107 -36.06 5.75 -17.55
CA TYR A 107 -37.13 5.36 -16.64
C TYR A 107 -36.97 6.11 -15.31
N VAL A 108 -37.94 6.96 -14.98
CA VAL A 108 -37.89 7.83 -13.79
C VAL A 108 -38.72 7.24 -12.68
N PHE A 109 -38.09 6.88 -11.56
CA PHE A 109 -38.74 6.31 -10.39
C PHE A 109 -38.88 7.34 -9.28
N SER A 110 -40.07 7.44 -8.69
CA SER A 110 -40.35 8.32 -7.55
C SER A 110 -41.39 7.69 -6.62
N GLY A 111 -41.31 7.96 -5.31
CA GLY A 111 -42.24 7.45 -4.32
C GLY A 111 -41.66 6.30 -3.51
N THR A 112 -42.52 5.42 -2.97
CA THR A 112 -42.08 4.31 -2.10
C THR A 112 -42.69 2.99 -2.55
N LEU A 113 -41.86 1.94 -2.59
CA LEU A 113 -42.25 0.56 -2.84
C LEU A 113 -41.86 -0.28 -1.62
N ASP A 114 -42.86 -0.73 -0.85
CA ASP A 114 -42.67 -1.37 0.46
C ASP A 114 -42.13 -2.79 0.35
N ASN A 115 -42.44 -3.47 -0.76
CA ASN A 115 -41.88 -4.78 -1.08
C ASN A 115 -41.95 -5.03 -2.59
N GLY A 116 -40.84 -4.85 -3.30
CA GLY A 116 -40.82 -5.02 -4.74
C GLY A 116 -39.44 -4.81 -5.37
N GLN A 117 -39.39 -4.90 -6.69
CA GLN A 117 -38.15 -4.93 -7.46
C GLN A 117 -38.28 -4.15 -8.76
N ILE A 118 -37.20 -3.49 -9.16
CA ILE A 118 -36.95 -3.03 -10.52
C ILE A 118 -36.05 -4.07 -11.19
N ILE A 119 -36.54 -4.68 -12.27
CA ILE A 119 -35.81 -5.69 -13.04
C ILE A 119 -35.52 -5.12 -14.42
N VAL A 120 -34.26 -5.14 -14.84
CA VAL A 120 -33.88 -4.82 -16.22
C VAL A 120 -33.57 -6.13 -16.94
N ASN A 121 -34.40 -6.47 -17.92
CA ASN A 121 -34.28 -7.70 -18.70
C ASN A 121 -34.61 -7.41 -20.16
N CYS A 122 -33.69 -6.75 -20.85
CA CYS A 122 -33.80 -6.39 -22.24
C CYS A 122 -33.53 -7.59 -23.16
N ALA A 123 -34.35 -7.76 -24.19
CA ALA A 123 -34.08 -8.76 -25.23
C ALA A 123 -32.90 -8.37 -26.14
N ASP A 124 -32.62 -7.07 -26.24
CA ASP A 124 -31.44 -6.53 -26.91
C ASP A 124 -30.31 -6.39 -25.88
N GLU A 125 -29.29 -7.24 -25.98
CA GLU A 125 -28.10 -7.20 -25.13
C GLU A 125 -27.23 -5.95 -25.38
N LYS A 126 -27.56 -5.14 -26.41
CA LYS A 126 -26.95 -3.83 -26.68
C LYS A 126 -27.77 -2.64 -26.18
N ALA A 127 -28.73 -2.89 -25.28
CA ALA A 127 -29.58 -1.87 -24.70
C ALA A 127 -28.87 -1.09 -23.57
N ASP A 128 -28.82 0.23 -23.71
CA ASP A 128 -28.52 1.15 -22.61
C ASP A 128 -29.81 1.50 -21.87
N VAL A 129 -29.88 1.19 -20.59
CA VAL A 129 -31.03 1.48 -19.74
C VAL A 129 -30.64 2.47 -18.66
N ARG A 130 -31.36 3.58 -18.60
CA ARG A 130 -31.13 4.63 -17.61
C ARG A 130 -32.26 4.66 -16.58
N ILE A 131 -31.92 4.45 -15.32
CA ILE A 131 -32.82 4.49 -14.16
C ILE A 131 -32.57 5.79 -13.41
N ILE A 132 -33.53 6.72 -13.44
CA ILE A 132 -33.45 7.96 -12.66
C ILE A 132 -34.13 7.72 -11.31
N LEU A 133 -33.37 7.86 -10.21
CA LEU A 133 -33.92 7.80 -8.86
C LEU A 133 -34.26 9.23 -8.40
N ASN A 134 -35.54 9.49 -8.19
CA ASN A 134 -36.09 10.79 -7.82
C ASN A 134 -36.96 10.66 -6.55
N ASN A 135 -36.30 10.62 -5.38
CA ASN A 135 -36.94 10.29 -4.11
C ASN A 135 -37.63 8.91 -4.17
N ALA A 136 -36.91 7.92 -4.68
CA ALA A 136 -37.35 6.53 -4.75
C ALA A 136 -36.84 5.76 -3.51
N ASN A 137 -37.77 5.18 -2.75
CA ASN A 137 -37.47 4.31 -1.62
C ASN A 137 -38.01 2.91 -1.94
N ILE A 138 -37.15 1.90 -2.00
CA ILE A 138 -37.52 0.55 -2.44
C ILE A 138 -36.99 -0.45 -1.42
N THR A 139 -37.91 -1.23 -0.85
CA THR A 139 -37.56 -2.40 -0.05
C THR A 139 -37.92 -3.66 -0.85
N CYS A 140 -37.08 -4.69 -0.79
CA CYS A 140 -37.40 -6.02 -1.32
C CYS A 140 -37.03 -7.07 -0.28
N SER A 141 -38.01 -7.72 0.35
CA SER A 141 -37.74 -8.62 1.48
C SER A 141 -37.21 -9.99 1.08
N HIS A 142 -37.07 -10.29 -0.22
CA HIS A 142 -36.81 -11.64 -0.72
C HIS A 142 -35.81 -11.71 -1.88
N SER A 143 -35.26 -10.57 -2.31
CA SER A 143 -34.31 -10.44 -3.43
C SER A 143 -33.80 -8.99 -3.50
N ALA A 144 -33.14 -8.60 -4.60
CA ALA A 144 -32.56 -7.28 -4.82
C ALA A 144 -33.62 -6.23 -5.23
N PRO A 145 -33.66 -5.03 -4.61
CA PRO A 145 -34.46 -3.90 -5.09
C PRO A 145 -34.20 -3.52 -6.55
N ILE A 146 -32.96 -3.61 -7.04
CA ILE A 146 -32.61 -3.42 -8.44
C ILE A 146 -31.83 -4.65 -8.93
N TYR A 147 -32.37 -5.32 -9.95
CA TYR A 147 -31.75 -6.49 -10.57
C TYR A 147 -31.65 -6.34 -12.10
N VAL A 148 -30.44 -6.14 -12.60
CA VAL A 148 -30.15 -6.08 -14.04
C VAL A 148 -29.73 -7.47 -14.52
N MET A 149 -30.67 -8.15 -15.17
CA MET A 149 -30.49 -9.49 -15.73
C MET A 149 -29.84 -9.44 -17.12
N ALA A 150 -30.24 -8.49 -17.95
CA ALA A 150 -29.77 -8.35 -19.32
C ALA A 150 -29.91 -6.90 -19.80
N ALA A 151 -28.78 -6.30 -20.15
CA ALA A 151 -28.59 -5.00 -20.81
C ALA A 151 -27.13 -4.95 -21.29
N ASP A 152 -26.76 -3.94 -22.08
CA ASP A 152 -25.33 -3.63 -22.29
C ASP A 152 -24.83 -2.80 -21.11
N ASN A 153 -25.64 -1.84 -20.67
CA ASN A 153 -25.32 -0.92 -19.59
C ASN A 153 -26.58 -0.58 -18.80
N ALA A 154 -26.44 -0.53 -17.48
CA ALA A 154 -27.40 0.08 -16.59
C ALA A 154 -26.79 1.35 -15.98
N ILE A 155 -27.46 2.49 -16.16
CA ILE A 155 -27.02 3.78 -15.65
C ILE A 155 -28.03 4.26 -14.61
N ILE A 156 -27.64 4.27 -13.34
CA ILE A 156 -28.44 4.80 -12.24
C ILE A 156 -28.07 6.27 -12.02
N THR A 157 -29.02 7.16 -12.27
CA THR A 157 -28.83 8.60 -12.06
C THR A 157 -29.58 9.07 -10.83
N LEU A 158 -28.84 9.62 -9.87
CA LEU A 158 -29.33 10.21 -8.65
C LEU A 158 -29.77 11.64 -8.94
N LYS A 159 -31.09 11.87 -9.05
CA LYS A 159 -31.61 13.22 -9.35
C LYS A 159 -31.16 14.20 -8.28
N SER A 160 -30.70 15.38 -8.71
CA SER A 160 -30.21 16.41 -7.80
C SER A 160 -31.24 16.77 -6.73
N HIS A 161 -30.78 17.05 -5.51
CA HIS A 161 -31.61 17.38 -4.34
C HIS A 161 -32.63 16.31 -3.95
N THR A 162 -32.37 15.04 -4.26
CA THR A 162 -33.19 13.91 -3.83
C THR A 162 -32.41 12.94 -2.95
N SER A 163 -33.14 12.19 -2.13
CA SER A 163 -32.59 11.09 -1.32
C SER A 163 -33.32 9.81 -1.68
N ASN A 164 -32.55 8.78 -2.01
CA ASN A 164 -33.07 7.50 -2.47
C ASN A 164 -32.57 6.39 -1.54
N THR A 165 -33.41 5.42 -1.23
CA THR A 165 -33.06 4.32 -0.33
C THR A 165 -33.43 2.99 -0.96
N LEU A 166 -32.48 2.06 -0.97
CA LEU A 166 -32.67 0.69 -1.43
C LEU A 166 -32.31 -0.26 -0.28
N THR A 167 -33.21 -1.18 0.05
CA THR A 167 -33.01 -2.15 1.12
C THR A 167 -33.47 -3.53 0.66
N ASP A 168 -32.57 -4.50 0.68
CA ASP A 168 -32.92 -5.89 0.37
C ASP A 168 -33.31 -6.69 1.64
N GLY A 169 -33.64 -7.96 1.45
CA GLY A 169 -34.00 -8.88 2.52
C GLY A 169 -32.79 -9.66 3.03
N GLU A 170 -32.90 -10.24 4.23
CA GLU A 170 -31.85 -11.10 4.81
C GLU A 170 -31.72 -12.46 4.11
N ALA A 171 -32.64 -12.81 3.22
CA ALA A 171 -32.65 -14.07 2.49
C ALA A 171 -33.17 -13.88 1.06
N TYR A 172 -32.47 -14.46 0.09
CA TYR A 172 -32.82 -14.37 -1.32
C TYR A 172 -33.35 -15.69 -1.89
N SER A 173 -34.18 -15.58 -2.92
CA SER A 173 -34.35 -16.65 -3.91
C SER A 173 -33.37 -16.43 -5.06
N VAL A 174 -32.31 -17.24 -5.10
CA VAL A 174 -31.23 -17.14 -6.11
C VAL A 174 -31.34 -18.19 -7.21
N ASN A 175 -30.66 -17.95 -8.33
CA ASN A 175 -30.52 -18.90 -9.44
C ASN A 175 -29.36 -19.90 -9.19
N GLU A 176 -28.98 -20.67 -10.22
CA GLU A 176 -27.91 -21.68 -10.13
C GLU A 176 -26.49 -21.11 -9.97
N ASP A 177 -26.32 -19.82 -10.23
CA ASP A 177 -25.07 -19.07 -10.07
C ASP A 177 -25.03 -18.30 -8.73
N ASP A 178 -25.97 -18.59 -7.81
CA ASP A 178 -26.19 -17.87 -6.55
C ASP A 178 -26.54 -16.38 -6.72
N GLU A 179 -27.19 -16.02 -7.83
CA GLU A 179 -27.55 -14.63 -8.17
C GLU A 179 -29.06 -14.35 -8.14
N PRO A 180 -29.48 -13.10 -7.85
CA PRO A 180 -28.66 -11.96 -7.44
C PRO A 180 -28.11 -12.14 -6.02
N ASN A 181 -26.97 -11.52 -5.70
CA ASN A 181 -26.36 -11.59 -4.37
C ASN A 181 -26.03 -10.21 -3.80
N SER A 182 -26.75 -9.17 -4.21
CA SER A 182 -26.56 -7.81 -3.71
C SER A 182 -27.82 -6.96 -3.84
N CYS A 183 -27.93 -5.90 -3.04
CA CYS A 183 -29.09 -5.00 -3.06
C CYS A 183 -29.23 -4.26 -4.40
N ILE A 184 -28.12 -3.91 -5.05
CA ILE A 184 -28.09 -3.51 -6.46
C ILE A 184 -27.21 -4.51 -7.19
N PHE A 185 -27.83 -5.40 -7.96
CA PHE A 185 -27.10 -6.43 -8.70
C PHE A 185 -27.21 -6.22 -10.21
N SER A 186 -26.08 -6.21 -10.91
CA SER A 186 -26.02 -6.14 -12.36
C SER A 186 -25.16 -7.22 -12.99
N LYS A 187 -25.70 -7.91 -14.01
CA LYS A 187 -24.93 -8.79 -14.89
C LYS A 187 -24.16 -8.03 -15.99
N ALA A 188 -24.43 -6.75 -16.16
CA ALA A 188 -23.84 -5.87 -17.17
C ALA A 188 -23.10 -4.70 -16.51
N ASP A 189 -22.42 -3.87 -17.30
CA ASP A 189 -21.81 -2.62 -16.83
C ASP A 189 -22.82 -1.79 -16.03
N LEU A 190 -22.37 -1.31 -14.87
CA LEU A 190 -23.18 -0.48 -13.98
C LEU A 190 -22.50 0.87 -13.77
N THR A 191 -23.22 1.94 -14.06
CA THR A 191 -22.78 3.31 -13.77
C THR A 191 -23.72 3.95 -12.75
N ILE A 192 -23.17 4.64 -11.75
CA ILE A 192 -23.91 5.53 -10.84
C ILE A 192 -23.40 6.95 -11.01
N ASN A 193 -24.31 7.89 -11.27
CA ASN A 193 -23.99 9.31 -11.46
C ASN A 193 -25.08 10.23 -10.89
N GLY A 194 -24.83 11.54 -10.94
CA GLY A 194 -25.79 12.57 -10.51
C GLY A 194 -25.57 13.03 -9.07
N ALA A 195 -26.07 14.24 -8.75
CA ALA A 195 -25.78 14.92 -7.49
C ALA A 195 -26.71 14.53 -6.32
N GLY A 196 -27.62 13.58 -6.52
CA GLY A 196 -28.50 13.08 -5.45
C GLY A 196 -27.78 12.16 -4.46
N ALA A 197 -28.51 11.79 -3.40
CA ALA A 197 -28.04 10.81 -2.41
C ALA A 197 -28.66 9.42 -2.64
N LEU A 198 -27.88 8.38 -2.39
CA LEU A 198 -28.27 6.98 -2.43
C LEU A 198 -27.82 6.29 -1.15
N THR A 199 -28.76 5.68 -0.43
CA THR A 199 -28.48 4.78 0.70
C THR A 199 -28.84 3.35 0.31
N VAL A 200 -27.88 2.43 0.40
CA VAL A 200 -28.02 1.01 0.08
C VAL A 200 -27.81 0.19 1.34
N THR A 201 -28.74 -0.72 1.62
CA THR A 201 -28.64 -1.69 2.72
C THR A 201 -28.72 -3.10 2.15
N GLY A 202 -27.54 -3.73 1.97
CA GLY A 202 -27.36 -5.13 1.62
C GLY A 202 -27.37 -6.02 2.86
N SER A 203 -28.55 -6.46 3.25
CA SER A 203 -28.84 -7.36 4.36
C SER A 203 -28.63 -8.83 4.03
N TYR A 204 -28.61 -9.21 2.75
CA TYR A 204 -28.34 -10.59 2.33
C TYR A 204 -26.84 -10.89 2.24
N ASN A 205 -26.13 -10.10 1.42
CA ASN A 205 -24.71 -10.30 1.13
C ASN A 205 -24.08 -8.92 0.78
N ASN A 206 -23.80 -8.67 -0.50
CA ASN A 206 -23.13 -7.44 -0.93
C ASN A 206 -24.07 -6.24 -1.00
N GLY A 207 -23.52 -5.03 -0.94
CA GLY A 207 -24.29 -3.81 -1.16
C GLY A 207 -24.61 -3.58 -2.64
N ILE A 208 -23.57 -3.31 -3.42
CA ILE A 208 -23.66 -3.02 -4.87
C ILE A 208 -22.73 -3.99 -5.61
N THR A 209 -23.22 -4.63 -6.67
CA THR A 209 -22.41 -5.55 -7.47
C THR A 209 -22.67 -5.38 -8.96
N SER A 210 -21.59 -5.24 -9.74
CA SER A 210 -21.54 -5.47 -11.18
C SER A 210 -20.72 -6.72 -11.45
N LYS A 211 -21.22 -7.60 -12.33
CA LYS A 211 -20.46 -8.75 -12.86
C LYS A 211 -19.50 -8.38 -13.98
N ASP A 212 -19.42 -7.10 -14.31
CA ASP A 212 -18.59 -6.48 -15.33
C ASP A 212 -17.99 -5.19 -14.73
N ASP A 213 -17.84 -4.12 -15.52
CA ASP A 213 -17.40 -2.80 -15.02
C ASP A 213 -18.41 -2.16 -14.04
N LEU A 214 -17.89 -1.49 -13.01
CA LEU A 214 -18.66 -0.64 -12.10
C LEU A 214 -18.04 0.76 -12.03
N LYS A 215 -18.82 1.79 -12.37
CA LYS A 215 -18.38 3.18 -12.45
C LYS A 215 -19.17 4.06 -11.49
N LEU A 216 -18.49 4.70 -10.56
CA LEU A 216 -19.03 5.68 -9.61
C LEU A 216 -18.58 7.07 -10.03
N VAL A 217 -19.40 7.71 -10.85
CA VAL A 217 -19.03 8.99 -11.48
C VAL A 217 -19.22 10.14 -10.50
N SER A 218 -20.37 10.19 -9.83
CA SER A 218 -20.73 11.24 -8.87
C SER A 218 -21.86 10.82 -7.94
N GLY A 219 -22.09 11.63 -6.90
CA GLY A 219 -23.19 11.48 -5.96
C GLY A 219 -22.73 11.23 -4.53
N THR A 220 -23.68 11.21 -3.60
CA THR A 220 -23.45 10.81 -2.21
C THR A 220 -23.98 9.40 -2.02
N ILE A 221 -23.09 8.43 -1.84
CA ILE A 221 -23.40 7.00 -1.84
C ILE A 221 -23.03 6.41 -0.47
N ALA A 222 -24.03 5.95 0.28
CA ALA A 222 -23.84 5.28 1.56
C ALA A 222 -24.26 3.81 1.44
N VAL A 223 -23.36 2.88 1.77
CA VAL A 223 -23.59 1.44 1.67
C VAL A 223 -23.36 0.78 3.01
N THR A 224 -24.30 -0.05 3.45
CA THR A 224 -24.10 -1.01 4.54
C THR A 224 -24.32 -2.41 3.97
N ALA A 225 -23.37 -3.32 4.17
CA ALA A 225 -23.39 -4.66 3.60
C ALA A 225 -23.06 -5.74 4.65
N LYS A 226 -23.62 -6.94 4.48
CA LYS A 226 -23.32 -8.13 5.29
C LYS A 226 -22.09 -8.89 4.83
N ASP A 227 -21.60 -8.56 3.65
CA ASP A 227 -20.40 -9.10 3.03
C ASP A 227 -19.63 -7.90 2.45
N ASP A 228 -19.29 -7.89 1.16
CA ASP A 228 -18.61 -6.77 0.50
C ASP A 228 -19.52 -5.54 0.32
N GLY A 229 -18.98 -4.34 0.49
CA GLY A 229 -19.70 -3.10 0.26
C GLY A 229 -20.05 -2.90 -1.21
N ILE A 230 -19.02 -2.65 -2.03
CA ILE A 230 -19.14 -2.32 -3.46
C ILE A 230 -18.22 -3.23 -4.26
N VAL A 231 -18.77 -3.98 -5.21
CA VAL A 231 -18.04 -4.96 -6.02
C VAL A 231 -18.22 -4.66 -7.50
N GLY A 232 -17.13 -4.37 -8.19
CA GLY A 232 -17.03 -4.48 -9.64
C GLY A 232 -16.22 -5.73 -9.97
N LYS A 233 -16.64 -6.54 -10.93
CA LYS A 233 -15.86 -7.73 -11.24
C LYS A 233 -14.59 -7.34 -11.99
N ASP A 234 -14.76 -6.63 -13.10
CA ASP A 234 -13.67 -6.38 -14.05
C ASP A 234 -13.00 -5.03 -13.79
N LEU A 235 -13.77 -4.02 -13.39
CA LEU A 235 -13.29 -2.70 -13.02
C LEU A 235 -14.13 -2.11 -11.88
N VAL A 236 -13.48 -1.43 -10.94
CA VAL A 236 -14.13 -0.38 -10.15
C VAL A 236 -13.47 0.95 -10.47
N ALA A 237 -14.22 1.89 -11.03
CA ALA A 237 -13.73 3.22 -11.35
C ALA A 237 -14.52 4.31 -10.62
N VAL A 238 -13.82 5.25 -9.98
CA VAL A 238 -14.43 6.40 -9.29
C VAL A 238 -13.90 7.69 -9.89
N GLN A 239 -14.80 8.53 -10.41
CA GLN A 239 -14.41 9.84 -10.95
C GLN A 239 -14.41 10.90 -9.84
N ASN A 240 -15.56 11.14 -9.20
CA ASN A 240 -15.68 12.11 -8.11
C ASN A 240 -16.97 11.91 -7.30
N ALA A 241 -16.99 10.95 -6.37
CA ALA A 241 -18.14 10.65 -5.52
C ALA A 241 -17.81 10.76 -4.02
N ASP A 242 -18.83 11.04 -3.20
CA ASP A 242 -18.76 10.97 -1.75
C ASP A 242 -19.29 9.61 -1.30
N ILE A 243 -18.39 8.70 -0.90
CA ILE A 243 -18.66 7.30 -0.63
C ILE A 243 -18.46 7.01 0.86
N THR A 244 -19.49 6.43 1.49
CA THR A 244 -19.41 5.87 2.83
C THR A 244 -19.77 4.39 2.79
N VAL A 245 -18.92 3.52 3.31
CA VAL A 245 -19.16 2.06 3.33
C VAL A 245 -18.97 1.52 4.74
N ASN A 246 -19.91 0.67 5.16
CA ASN A 246 -19.77 -0.20 6.33
C ASN A 246 -20.04 -1.65 5.89
N SER A 247 -18.99 -2.45 5.73
CA SER A 247 -19.05 -3.83 5.27
C SER A 247 -18.62 -4.81 6.36
N GLN A 248 -19.01 -6.07 6.23
CA GLN A 248 -18.51 -7.15 7.10
C GLN A 248 -17.44 -8.01 6.42
N ASP A 249 -17.17 -7.77 5.14
CA ASP A 249 -15.97 -8.22 4.42
C ASP A 249 -15.25 -6.98 3.84
N ASP A 250 -14.96 -6.93 2.53
CA ASP A 250 -14.20 -5.85 1.91
C ASP A 250 -15.08 -4.59 1.73
N GLY A 251 -14.47 -3.41 1.76
CA GLY A 251 -15.15 -2.14 1.52
C GLY A 251 -15.53 -1.96 0.04
N ILE A 252 -14.50 -1.83 -0.80
CA ILE A 252 -14.63 -1.73 -2.26
C ILE A 252 -13.68 -2.75 -2.90
N LYS A 253 -14.19 -3.56 -3.83
CA LYS A 253 -13.50 -4.71 -4.40
C LYS A 253 -13.60 -4.75 -5.93
N ALA A 254 -12.45 -4.92 -6.58
CA ALA A 254 -12.34 -5.33 -7.97
C ALA A 254 -11.90 -6.80 -8.05
N SER A 255 -12.78 -7.71 -8.49
CA SER A 255 -12.71 -9.13 -8.08
C SER A 255 -12.31 -10.15 -9.16
N ASN A 256 -12.00 -9.75 -10.39
CA ASN A 256 -11.67 -10.69 -11.46
C ASN A 256 -10.23 -11.21 -11.32
N GLU A 257 -10.07 -12.49 -10.96
CA GLU A 257 -8.78 -13.19 -10.87
C GLU A 257 -8.41 -13.99 -12.13
N THR A 258 -9.28 -13.98 -13.14
CA THR A 258 -9.16 -14.87 -14.31
C THR A 258 -8.70 -14.18 -15.58
N ASP A 259 -8.92 -12.87 -15.68
CA ASP A 259 -8.47 -12.04 -16.80
C ASP A 259 -7.40 -11.06 -16.34
N ALA A 260 -6.25 -11.09 -17.01
CA ALA A 260 -5.05 -10.34 -16.63
C ALA A 260 -5.20 -8.82 -16.81
N ASP A 261 -6.16 -8.36 -17.62
CA ASP A 261 -6.44 -6.93 -17.82
C ASP A 261 -7.67 -6.45 -16.99
N SER A 262 -8.18 -7.30 -16.09
CA SER A 262 -9.36 -7.03 -15.25
C SER A 262 -9.00 -7.09 -13.76
N GLY A 263 -9.98 -6.82 -12.89
CA GLY A 263 -9.77 -6.75 -11.44
C GLY A 263 -9.05 -5.47 -11.03
N VAL A 264 -9.16 -4.41 -11.84
CA VAL A 264 -8.48 -3.14 -11.64
C VAL A 264 -9.36 -2.18 -10.83
N MET A 265 -8.74 -1.38 -9.98
CA MET A 265 -9.38 -0.23 -9.35
C MET A 265 -8.72 1.07 -9.80
N TYR A 266 -9.54 2.06 -10.17
CA TYR A 266 -9.09 3.37 -10.62
C TYR A 266 -9.88 4.48 -9.92
N ILE A 267 -9.18 5.39 -9.24
CA ILE A 267 -9.80 6.48 -8.48
C ILE A 267 -9.18 7.81 -8.92
N GLU A 268 -9.96 8.66 -9.57
CA GLU A 268 -9.52 10.02 -9.93
C GLU A 268 -9.57 10.95 -8.73
N ASN A 269 -10.71 10.95 -8.03
CA ASN A 269 -11.00 11.80 -6.89
C ASN A 269 -12.24 11.30 -6.12
N GLY A 270 -12.51 11.92 -4.98
CA GLY A 270 -13.70 11.69 -4.18
C GLY A 270 -13.42 11.77 -2.68
N THR A 271 -14.46 11.53 -1.88
CA THR A 271 -14.35 11.36 -0.43
C THR A 271 -14.72 9.93 -0.09
N PHE A 272 -13.87 9.23 0.67
CA PHE A 272 -14.06 7.83 1.04
C PHE A 272 -14.01 7.71 2.55
N ASN A 273 -15.11 7.26 3.16
CA ASN A 273 -15.18 6.92 4.58
C ASN A 273 -15.59 5.45 4.70
N ILE A 274 -14.60 4.56 4.80
CA ILE A 274 -14.80 3.12 4.68
C ILE A 274 -14.45 2.47 6.01
N THR A 275 -15.39 1.69 6.52
CA THR A 275 -15.16 0.74 7.61
C THR A 275 -15.45 -0.66 7.08
N ALA A 276 -14.43 -1.51 7.05
CA ALA A 276 -14.50 -2.89 6.59
C ALA A 276 -14.00 -3.81 7.70
N GLN A 277 -14.41 -5.08 7.72
CA GLN A 277 -13.77 -6.06 8.61
C GLN A 277 -12.52 -6.66 7.95
N SER A 278 -12.56 -6.82 6.62
CA SER A 278 -11.42 -7.20 5.77
C SER A 278 -10.78 -5.94 5.18
N ASP A 279 -10.43 -5.94 3.89
CA ASP A 279 -9.71 -4.86 3.22
C ASP A 279 -10.64 -3.66 2.92
N ALA A 280 -10.16 -2.42 3.07
CA ALA A 280 -10.99 -1.26 2.73
C ALA A 280 -11.07 -1.03 1.21
N LEU A 281 -9.93 -1.08 0.52
CA LEU A 281 -9.84 -1.08 -0.93
C LEU A 281 -9.04 -2.29 -1.40
N ARG A 282 -9.65 -3.18 -2.19
CA ARG A 282 -9.02 -4.39 -2.73
C ARG A 282 -9.14 -4.46 -4.24
N ALA A 283 -8.01 -4.47 -4.92
CA ALA A 283 -7.93 -4.80 -6.34
C ALA A 283 -7.21 -6.14 -6.53
N VAL A 284 -7.78 -7.04 -7.31
CA VAL A 284 -7.11 -8.30 -7.65
C VAL A 284 -5.97 -8.09 -8.63
N SER A 285 -5.99 -7.04 -9.46
CA SER A 285 -4.86 -6.62 -10.30
C SER A 285 -4.24 -5.33 -9.75
N ALA A 286 -4.30 -4.22 -10.48
CA ALA A 286 -3.73 -2.93 -10.09
C ALA A 286 -4.74 -2.00 -9.40
N LEU A 287 -4.24 -1.17 -8.49
CA LEU A 287 -4.99 -0.10 -7.82
C LEU A 287 -4.29 1.24 -8.09
N ASN A 288 -4.97 2.15 -8.78
CA ASN A 288 -4.46 3.46 -9.15
C ASN A 288 -5.29 4.56 -8.49
N ILE A 289 -4.66 5.38 -7.64
CA ILE A 289 -5.30 6.54 -7.00
C ILE A 289 -4.60 7.81 -7.47
N LEU A 290 -5.32 8.68 -8.15
CA LEU A 290 -4.79 9.97 -8.59
C LEU A 290 -4.93 11.02 -7.47
N ASN A 291 -6.07 11.04 -6.80
CA ASN A 291 -6.38 11.99 -5.74
C ASN A 291 -7.58 11.52 -4.90
N GLY A 292 -7.92 12.27 -3.85
CA GLY A 292 -9.09 12.05 -3.02
C GLY A 292 -8.82 12.30 -1.54
N THR A 293 -9.86 12.14 -0.72
CA THR A 293 -9.74 12.11 0.74
C THR A 293 -10.24 10.77 1.25
N PHE A 294 -9.39 10.04 1.96
CA PHE A 294 -9.61 8.68 2.39
C PHE A 294 -9.51 8.59 3.91
N LYS A 295 -10.58 8.10 4.53
CA LYS A 295 -10.60 7.66 5.92
C LYS A 295 -10.98 6.18 5.92
N LEU A 296 -9.99 5.33 6.19
CA LEU A 296 -10.10 3.88 6.07
C LEU A 296 -9.89 3.24 7.44
N THR A 297 -10.79 2.36 7.83
CA THR A 297 -10.66 1.55 9.05
C THR A 297 -10.98 0.10 8.76
N THR A 298 -10.04 -0.79 9.03
CA THR A 298 -10.13 -2.23 8.67
C THR A 298 -9.82 -3.11 9.88
N GLY A 299 -10.48 -4.26 10.00
CA GLY A 299 -10.35 -5.17 11.16
C GLY A 299 -10.57 -4.51 12.53
N GLY A 300 -11.30 -3.39 12.55
CA GLY A 300 -11.49 -2.57 13.76
C GLY A 300 -10.28 -1.73 14.19
N GLY A 301 -9.26 -1.60 13.33
CA GLY A 301 -8.10 -0.74 13.50
C GLY A 301 -6.87 -1.43 14.07
N SER A 302 -5.75 -0.71 14.06
CA SER A 302 -4.42 -1.15 14.52
C SER A 302 -4.35 -1.60 15.97
N VAL A 303 -5.37 -1.27 16.77
CA VAL A 303 -5.53 -1.79 18.14
C VAL A 303 -5.87 -3.27 18.18
N ASN A 304 -6.43 -3.82 17.11
CA ASN A 304 -6.80 -5.23 16.96
C ASN A 304 -5.82 -5.99 16.07
N SER A 305 -4.56 -5.51 16.00
CA SER A 305 -3.49 -6.16 15.24
C SER A 305 -3.62 -7.68 15.33
N SER A 306 -3.62 -8.34 14.17
CA SER A 306 -3.48 -9.79 14.06
C SER A 306 -2.05 -10.18 14.44
N SER A 307 -1.63 -9.79 15.64
CA SER A 307 -0.45 -10.34 16.28
C SER A 307 -0.52 -11.85 16.12
N LYS A 308 0.49 -12.42 15.45
CA LYS A 308 0.83 -13.83 15.59
C LYS A 308 0.89 -14.08 17.11
N GLN A 309 -0.18 -14.68 17.65
CA GLN A 309 -0.47 -14.77 19.10
C GLN A 309 0.80 -15.11 19.92
N GLY A 310 1.04 -14.55 21.10
CA GLY A 310 0.25 -13.61 21.89
C GLY A 310 0.48 -13.79 23.39
N GLN A 311 0.54 -12.69 24.15
CA GLN A 311 -0.07 -12.43 25.47
C GLN A 311 0.71 -11.35 26.22
N GLU A 312 -0.03 -10.32 26.66
CA GLU A 312 0.48 -9.29 27.55
C GLU A 312 1.02 -9.89 28.85
N GLY A 313 2.26 -9.53 29.15
CA GLY A 313 2.82 -9.59 30.50
C GLY A 313 3.56 -10.88 30.84
N ASN A 314 4.67 -11.16 30.16
CA ASN A 314 5.97 -11.41 30.82
C ASN A 314 7.06 -11.65 29.77
N SER A 315 8.17 -10.94 29.96
CA SER A 315 9.53 -11.20 29.48
C SER A 315 9.67 -12.15 28.28
N TRP A 316 10.01 -11.53 27.15
CA TRP A 316 10.54 -12.16 25.95
C TRP A 316 11.51 -13.31 26.28
N GLY A 317 11.22 -14.51 25.77
CA GLY A 317 12.10 -15.67 25.84
C GLY A 317 11.87 -16.64 27.00
N ASP A 318 10.76 -17.40 27.00
CA ASP A 318 10.76 -18.73 27.63
C ASP A 318 9.76 -19.69 26.94
N TRP A 319 10.31 -20.62 26.16
CA TRP A 319 9.58 -21.56 25.31
C TRP A 319 9.33 -22.90 26.02
N ARG A 320 8.85 -22.87 27.27
CA ARG A 320 8.48 -24.09 28.00
C ARG A 320 7.33 -23.89 28.99
N GLY A 321 6.13 -24.37 28.64
CA GLY A 321 5.10 -24.63 29.64
C GLY A 321 3.73 -25.01 29.08
N ASP A 322 3.42 -26.31 29.13
CA ASP A 322 2.11 -26.94 28.88
C ASP A 322 0.91 -26.19 29.50
N GLY A 323 -0.21 -26.08 28.78
CA GLY A 323 -1.44 -25.56 29.38
C GLY A 323 -2.67 -25.39 28.48
N ASN A 324 -3.18 -26.49 27.91
CA ASN A 324 -4.58 -26.73 27.52
C ASN A 324 -5.60 -25.56 27.69
N THR A 325 -5.98 -24.92 26.57
CA THR A 325 -7.26 -24.20 26.44
C THR A 325 -7.87 -24.41 25.06
N THR A 326 -9.17 -24.71 25.10
CA THR A 326 -10.07 -25.11 24.00
C THR A 326 -10.04 -24.20 22.78
N THR A 327 -9.72 -24.81 21.63
CA THR A 327 -9.77 -24.25 20.28
C THR A 327 -11.19 -23.83 19.89
N ALA A 328 -11.46 -22.52 19.87
CA ALA A 328 -12.32 -21.96 18.84
C ALA A 328 -11.54 -22.05 17.53
N ALA A 329 -12.18 -22.56 16.48
CA ALA A 329 -11.55 -22.68 15.17
C ALA A 329 -11.01 -21.30 14.75
N ALA A 330 -9.69 -21.22 14.51
CA ALA A 330 -9.12 -20.16 13.71
C ALA A 330 -9.80 -20.25 12.34
N GLN A 331 -10.67 -19.30 12.04
CA GLN A 331 -10.92 -18.91 10.66
C GLN A 331 -9.58 -18.37 10.16
N ASP A 332 -9.15 -18.77 8.96
CA ASP A 332 -8.20 -17.94 8.20
C ASP A 332 -8.79 -16.54 8.24
N THR A 333 -8.16 -15.61 8.95
CA THR A 333 -8.57 -14.21 8.80
C THR A 333 -8.12 -13.81 7.42
N GLU A 334 -9.07 -13.54 6.54
CA GLU A 334 -8.86 -12.68 5.37
C GLU A 334 -8.08 -11.43 5.81
N SER A 335 -7.26 -10.89 4.91
CA SER A 335 -6.44 -9.72 5.25
C SER A 335 -7.33 -8.55 5.67
N ALA A 336 -6.80 -7.66 6.50
CA ALA A 336 -7.53 -6.49 6.96
C ALA A 336 -6.79 -5.21 6.59
N LYS A 337 -6.39 -5.11 5.31
CA LYS A 337 -5.47 -4.11 4.80
C LYS A 337 -6.20 -2.84 4.38
N GLY A 338 -5.58 -1.68 4.59
CA GLY A 338 -6.19 -0.41 4.20
C GLY A 338 -6.36 -0.30 2.68
N ILE A 339 -5.24 -0.39 1.96
CA ILE A 339 -5.19 -0.32 0.49
C ILE A 339 -4.42 -1.54 0.01
N LYS A 340 -5.04 -2.36 -0.84
CA LYS A 340 -4.45 -3.62 -1.29
C LYS A 340 -4.61 -3.83 -2.80
N ALA A 341 -3.52 -4.24 -3.44
CA ALA A 341 -3.52 -4.77 -4.80
C ALA A 341 -2.69 -6.05 -4.88
N THR A 342 -3.00 -6.97 -5.81
CA THR A 342 -2.06 -8.07 -6.08
C THR A 342 -0.89 -7.60 -6.92
N ASP A 343 -1.13 -6.77 -7.94
CA ASP A 343 -0.07 -6.38 -8.87
C ASP A 343 0.66 -5.12 -8.38
N ASN A 344 0.04 -3.95 -8.53
CA ASN A 344 0.67 -2.69 -8.16
C ASN A 344 -0.31 -1.75 -7.50
N VAL A 345 0.14 -1.06 -6.45
CA VAL A 345 -0.52 0.11 -5.89
C VAL A 345 0.24 1.36 -6.36
N THR A 346 -0.45 2.25 -7.06
CA THR A 346 0.11 3.54 -7.50
C THR A 346 -0.73 4.68 -6.92
N ILE A 347 -0.08 5.62 -6.22
CA ILE A 347 -0.74 6.77 -5.59
C ILE A 347 -0.09 8.08 -6.06
N ASP A 348 -0.79 8.86 -6.88
CA ASP A 348 -0.33 10.16 -7.38
C ASP A 348 -0.62 11.33 -6.44
N GLY A 349 -1.51 11.14 -5.48
CA GLY A 349 -1.90 12.16 -4.53
C GLY A 349 -3.09 11.77 -3.68
N GLY A 350 -3.56 12.73 -2.88
CA GLY A 350 -4.67 12.56 -1.95
C GLY A 350 -4.29 12.76 -0.49
N VAL A 351 -5.29 12.64 0.37
CA VAL A 351 -5.13 12.71 1.84
C VAL A 351 -5.67 11.41 2.43
N PHE A 352 -4.83 10.69 3.16
CA PHE A 352 -5.11 9.37 3.69
C PHE A 352 -5.02 9.37 5.21
N THR A 353 -6.06 8.89 5.86
CA THR A 353 -6.04 8.48 7.27
C THR A 353 -6.42 7.02 7.32
N VAL A 354 -5.45 6.16 7.63
CA VAL A 354 -5.61 4.69 7.60
C VAL A 354 -5.35 4.15 8.99
N ASP A 355 -6.31 3.40 9.51
CA ASP A 355 -6.20 2.66 10.77
C ASP A 355 -6.58 1.20 10.51
N SER A 356 -5.58 0.33 10.32
CA SER A 356 -5.75 -1.06 9.88
C SER A 356 -5.20 -2.03 10.92
N SER A 357 -5.85 -3.18 11.12
CA SER A 357 -5.30 -4.25 11.98
C SER A 357 -4.21 -5.08 11.30
N ASP A 358 -4.06 -4.90 9.99
CA ASP A 358 -3.05 -5.47 9.10
C ASP A 358 -2.32 -4.29 8.42
N ASP A 359 -1.60 -4.50 7.32
CA ASP A 359 -0.89 -3.44 6.60
C ASP A 359 -1.80 -2.29 6.17
N SER A 360 -1.32 -1.07 6.28
CA SER A 360 -2.09 0.09 5.83
C SER A 360 -2.06 0.26 4.31
N VAL A 361 -0.92 -0.01 3.66
CA VAL A 361 -0.76 -0.05 2.20
C VAL A 361 0.03 -1.30 1.83
N HIS A 362 -0.52 -2.15 0.97
CA HIS A 362 0.08 -3.42 0.61
C HIS A 362 -0.05 -3.73 -0.89
N SER A 363 1.01 -4.28 -1.47
CA SER A 363 0.98 -4.86 -2.81
C SER A 363 1.78 -6.15 -2.88
N ASN A 364 1.26 -7.19 -3.55
CA ASN A 364 2.07 -8.38 -3.85
C ASN A 364 3.03 -8.15 -5.05
N GLY A 365 2.99 -6.98 -5.69
CA GLY A 365 4.05 -6.49 -6.56
C GLY A 365 4.62 -5.20 -6.01
N ASN A 366 4.43 -4.05 -6.67
CA ASN A 366 5.07 -2.80 -6.24
C ASN A 366 4.10 -1.82 -5.57
N VAL A 367 4.64 -0.99 -4.70
CA VAL A 367 4.00 0.23 -4.20
C VAL A 367 4.77 1.44 -4.72
N GLU A 368 4.10 2.30 -5.48
CA GLU A 368 4.64 3.58 -5.95
C GLU A 368 3.81 4.75 -5.40
N ILE A 369 4.44 5.60 -4.60
CA ILE A 369 3.83 6.82 -4.04
C ILE A 369 4.49 8.02 -4.69
N ASN A 370 3.76 8.67 -5.60
CA ASN A 370 4.21 9.85 -6.31
C ASN A 370 4.01 11.14 -5.52
N ASN A 371 2.93 11.22 -4.73
CA ASN A 371 2.65 12.30 -3.80
C ASN A 371 1.53 11.90 -2.82
N GLY A 372 1.16 12.79 -1.91
CA GLY A 372 0.02 12.64 -1.01
C GLY A 372 0.36 13.03 0.42
N LYS A 373 -0.66 13.03 1.28
CA LYS A 373 -0.50 13.16 2.73
C LYS A 373 -1.08 11.94 3.42
N PHE A 374 -0.26 11.21 4.16
CA PHE A 374 -0.64 9.98 4.84
C PHE A 374 -0.52 10.15 6.35
N THR A 375 -1.52 9.66 7.07
CA THR A 375 -1.49 9.44 8.51
C THR A 375 -1.89 8.00 8.75
N ILE A 376 -0.91 7.18 9.13
CA ILE A 376 -1.01 5.72 9.17
C ILE A 376 -0.91 5.24 10.62
N SER A 377 -1.82 4.36 11.01
CA SER A 377 -1.69 3.51 12.20
C SER A 377 -1.95 2.09 11.75
N SER A 378 -0.90 1.27 11.70
CA SER A 378 -0.96 -0.10 11.23
C SER A 378 -0.84 -1.07 12.41
N GLY A 379 -1.53 -2.19 12.29
CA GLY A 379 -1.40 -3.34 13.17
C GLY A 379 -0.25 -4.26 12.76
N ASP A 380 0.17 -4.19 11.49
CA ASP A 380 1.35 -4.83 10.92
C ASP A 380 2.21 -3.72 10.28
N ASP A 381 2.48 -3.73 8.97
CA ASP A 381 3.39 -2.76 8.39
C ASP A 381 2.70 -1.47 7.97
N GLY A 382 3.44 -0.36 8.04
CA GLY A 382 2.93 0.91 7.52
C GLY A 382 2.69 0.84 6.01
N ILE A 383 3.73 0.47 5.27
CA ILE A 383 3.73 0.31 3.82
C ILE A 383 4.53 -0.94 3.46
N HIS A 384 3.90 -1.91 2.80
CA HIS A 384 4.50 -3.18 2.43
C HIS A 384 4.40 -3.42 0.92
N ALA A 385 5.47 -3.92 0.31
CA ALA A 385 5.43 -4.49 -1.03
C ALA A 385 6.29 -5.76 -1.13
N ASP A 386 5.72 -6.88 -1.60
CA ASP A 386 6.50 -8.09 -1.93
C ASP A 386 7.62 -7.75 -2.96
N GLY A 387 7.31 -6.82 -3.87
CA GLY A 387 8.20 -6.20 -4.84
C GLY A 387 8.90 -4.97 -4.26
N SER A 388 8.83 -3.84 -4.95
CA SER A 388 9.53 -2.61 -4.55
C SER A 388 8.61 -1.54 -3.98
N VAL A 389 9.11 -0.78 -3.01
CA VAL A 389 8.49 0.47 -2.54
C VAL A 389 9.28 1.65 -3.10
N THR A 390 8.61 2.50 -3.87
CA THR A 390 9.18 3.75 -4.39
C THR A 390 8.37 4.95 -3.90
N ILE A 391 9.03 5.88 -3.21
CA ILE A 391 8.43 7.12 -2.71
C ILE A 391 9.08 8.29 -3.46
N ASN A 392 8.33 8.91 -4.36
CA ASN A 392 8.81 10.02 -5.18
C ASN A 392 8.62 11.39 -4.51
N ASP A 393 7.54 11.59 -3.75
CA ASP A 393 7.28 12.78 -2.94
C ASP A 393 6.13 12.52 -1.94
N GLY A 394 5.78 13.52 -1.13
CA GLY A 394 4.62 13.49 -0.23
C GLY A 394 4.98 13.72 1.24
N THR A 395 3.97 13.63 2.11
CA THR A 395 4.13 13.63 3.57
C THR A 395 3.55 12.35 4.14
N ILE A 396 4.40 11.49 4.72
CA ILE A 396 4.01 10.19 5.26
C ILE A 396 4.30 10.19 6.75
N ASP A 397 3.24 10.22 7.56
CA ASP A 397 3.31 10.10 9.01
C ASP A 397 2.79 8.71 9.44
N ILE A 398 3.71 7.77 9.68
CA ILE A 398 3.41 6.45 10.28
C ILE A 398 3.52 6.59 11.79
N ILE A 399 2.37 6.65 12.46
CA ILE A 399 2.27 6.89 13.91
C ILE A 399 2.54 5.60 14.69
N LYS A 400 2.24 4.44 14.09
CA LYS A 400 2.39 3.12 14.67
C LYS A 400 2.47 2.08 13.54
N SER A 401 3.38 1.13 13.69
CA SER A 401 3.41 -0.12 12.90
C SER A 401 4.27 -1.18 13.60
N TYR A 402 4.23 -2.42 13.10
CA TYR A 402 5.24 -3.45 13.37
C TYR A 402 6.54 -3.03 12.70
N GLU A 403 6.62 -3.09 11.37
CA GLU A 403 7.68 -2.44 10.59
C GLU A 403 7.17 -1.15 9.93
N GLY A 404 8.04 -0.17 9.71
CA GLY A 404 7.64 1.09 9.07
C GLY A 404 7.33 0.91 7.59
N ILE A 405 8.37 0.62 6.80
CA ILE A 405 8.30 0.43 5.35
C ILE A 405 9.08 -0.84 4.99
N GLU A 406 8.42 -1.81 4.37
CA GLU A 406 9.01 -3.07 3.93
C GLU A 406 8.95 -3.22 2.40
N GLY A 407 10.02 -3.74 1.82
CA GLY A 407 9.94 -4.37 0.50
C GLY A 407 11.27 -4.96 0.01
N SER A 408 11.24 -5.65 -1.13
CA SER A 408 12.46 -6.23 -1.72
C SER A 408 13.51 -5.19 -2.12
N ASN A 409 13.06 -3.98 -2.46
CA ASN A 409 13.87 -2.79 -2.64
C ASN A 409 13.06 -1.59 -2.18
N ILE A 410 13.71 -0.65 -1.51
CA ILE A 410 13.06 0.59 -1.09
C ILE A 410 13.84 1.78 -1.64
N THR A 411 13.15 2.69 -2.32
CA THR A 411 13.72 3.92 -2.85
C THR A 411 12.93 5.14 -2.38
N VAL A 412 13.60 6.07 -1.72
CA VAL A 412 13.07 7.38 -1.33
C VAL A 412 13.75 8.45 -2.17
N ASN A 413 13.01 8.99 -3.15
CA ASN A 413 13.51 10.06 -4.01
C ASN A 413 13.30 11.44 -3.41
N ASN A 414 12.17 11.68 -2.73
CA ASN A 414 11.88 12.92 -2.02
C ASN A 414 10.75 12.71 -0.99
N GLY A 415 10.27 13.80 -0.37
CA GLY A 415 9.15 13.81 0.56
C GLY A 415 9.57 14.03 2.01
N THR A 416 8.59 14.00 2.92
CA THR A 416 8.78 14.03 4.37
C THR A 416 8.19 12.76 4.96
N ILE A 417 9.01 11.93 5.58
CA ILE A 417 8.61 10.66 6.19
C ILE A 417 8.93 10.73 7.68
N ASN A 418 7.91 10.58 8.53
CA ASN A 418 8.07 10.39 9.96
C ASN A 418 7.47 9.04 10.31
N LEU A 419 8.26 8.12 10.85
CA LEU A 419 7.78 6.79 11.18
C LEU A 419 8.17 6.34 12.59
N VAL A 420 7.23 5.62 13.21
CA VAL A 420 7.39 4.95 14.51
C VAL A 420 7.02 3.49 14.33
N SER A 421 7.97 2.60 14.60
CA SER A 421 7.83 1.15 14.45
C SER A 421 8.23 0.43 15.74
N SER A 422 7.60 -0.71 15.99
CA SER A 422 7.91 -1.58 17.13
C SER A 422 8.96 -2.64 16.82
N ASP A 423 9.23 -2.87 15.53
CA ASP A 423 10.39 -3.57 15.01
C ASP A 423 11.13 -2.60 14.08
N ASP A 424 11.39 -2.95 12.83
CA ASP A 424 12.29 -2.21 11.96
C ASP A 424 11.66 -0.93 11.40
N GLY A 425 12.46 0.11 11.23
CA GLY A 425 12.00 1.35 10.61
C GLY A 425 11.82 1.19 9.10
N PHE A 426 12.89 0.76 8.45
CA PHE A 426 12.90 0.30 7.06
C PHE A 426 13.44 -1.12 7.05
N ASN A 427 12.76 -2.03 6.36
CA ASN A 427 13.20 -3.41 6.19
C ASN A 427 13.33 -3.75 4.70
N VAL A 428 14.56 -4.04 4.27
CA VAL A 428 14.87 -4.53 2.92
C VAL A 428 15.32 -5.99 3.00
N ALA A 429 14.41 -6.87 3.38
CA ALA A 429 14.65 -8.31 3.41
C ALA A 429 14.10 -9.06 2.19
N GLY A 430 13.05 -8.56 1.56
CA GLY A 430 12.39 -9.12 0.38
C GLY A 430 11.69 -10.47 0.64
N GLY A 431 10.45 -10.59 0.22
CA GLY A 431 9.71 -11.85 0.23
C GLY A 431 8.22 -11.61 0.11
N ALA A 432 7.49 -12.58 -0.43
CA ALA A 432 6.06 -12.64 -0.17
C ALA A 432 5.89 -12.89 1.34
N ASP A 433 4.94 -12.21 1.96
CA ASP A 433 4.50 -12.42 3.35
C ASP A 433 3.79 -13.78 3.55
N SER A 434 4.22 -14.77 2.77
CA SER A 434 3.94 -16.18 2.91
C SER A 434 4.53 -16.64 4.23
N SER A 435 3.71 -16.57 5.26
CA SER A 435 3.67 -17.47 6.41
C SER A 435 4.72 -18.57 6.30
N ALA A 436 5.71 -18.52 7.19
CA ALA A 436 6.67 -19.57 7.43
C ALA A 436 6.06 -20.93 7.09
N GLN A 437 6.68 -21.69 6.19
CA GLN A 437 6.22 -23.02 5.86
C GLN A 437 6.25 -23.90 7.13
N GLY A 438 5.10 -23.97 7.82
CA GLY A 438 4.86 -24.73 9.05
C GLY A 438 5.18 -24.01 10.35
N ASP A 439 4.28 -23.14 10.82
CA ASP A 439 4.03 -22.75 12.23
C ASP A 439 5.27 -22.56 13.14
N ARG A 440 6.38 -22.09 12.58
CA ARG A 440 7.62 -21.81 13.33
C ARG A 440 8.13 -20.42 12.99
N PRO A 441 8.10 -19.49 13.95
CA PRO A 441 8.85 -18.24 13.84
C PRO A 441 10.33 -18.53 13.61
N GLY A 442 10.95 -17.86 12.64
CA GLY A 442 12.41 -17.85 12.46
C GLY A 442 13.03 -19.06 11.75
N GLN A 443 12.28 -19.83 10.95
CA GLN A 443 12.86 -20.93 10.15
C GLN A 443 12.48 -20.90 8.66
N GLY A 444 12.40 -19.70 8.07
CA GLY A 444 12.63 -19.53 6.64
C GLY A 444 14.12 -19.66 6.33
N SER A 445 14.48 -20.32 5.23
CA SER A 445 15.85 -20.22 4.73
C SER A 445 16.00 -18.80 4.19
N PHE A 446 16.79 -17.95 4.84
CA PHE A 446 17.19 -16.65 4.29
C PHE A 446 17.76 -16.91 2.89
N SER A 447 17.00 -16.64 1.83
CA SER A 447 17.64 -16.38 0.55
C SER A 447 18.32 -15.05 0.76
N SER A 448 19.64 -15.00 0.64
CA SER A 448 20.38 -13.74 0.59
C SER A 448 19.70 -12.85 -0.45
N SER A 449 18.90 -11.88 -0.02
CA SER A 449 18.34 -10.89 -0.92
C SER A 449 19.42 -9.85 -1.14
N SER A 450 19.62 -9.44 -2.39
CA SER A 450 20.54 -8.36 -2.72
C SER A 450 19.79 -7.03 -2.79
N GLY A 451 18.74 -6.88 -1.98
CA GLY A 451 17.87 -5.71 -1.99
C GLY A 451 18.65 -4.45 -1.64
N ALA A 452 18.18 -3.30 -2.11
CA ALA A 452 18.81 -2.02 -1.82
C ALA A 452 17.83 -1.07 -1.14
N LEU A 453 18.31 -0.42 -0.09
CA LEU A 453 17.68 0.77 0.50
C LEU A 453 18.37 2.02 -0.08
N THR A 454 17.62 2.85 -0.80
CA THR A 454 18.18 4.02 -1.50
C THR A 454 17.51 5.32 -1.08
N PHE A 455 18.31 6.30 -0.67
CA PHE A 455 17.89 7.67 -0.39
C PHE A 455 18.52 8.65 -1.38
N ASN A 456 17.71 9.25 -2.24
CA ASN A 456 18.16 10.30 -3.18
C ASN A 456 17.82 11.72 -2.68
N GLY A 457 16.86 11.86 -1.77
CA GLY A 457 16.36 13.15 -1.29
C GLY A 457 15.38 13.00 -0.12
N GLY A 458 14.65 14.08 0.16
CA GLY A 458 13.63 14.11 1.21
C GLY A 458 14.17 14.31 2.64
N THR A 459 13.24 14.30 3.59
CA THR A 459 13.49 14.32 5.04
C THR A 459 12.85 13.08 5.65
N VAL A 460 13.66 12.23 6.28
CA VAL A 460 13.23 10.96 6.87
C VAL A 460 13.61 10.95 8.34
N TYR A 461 12.62 10.74 9.20
CA TYR A 461 12.79 10.52 10.63
C TYR A 461 12.24 9.14 11.00
N VAL A 462 13.08 8.33 11.63
CA VAL A 462 12.78 6.96 12.07
C VAL A 462 12.92 6.88 13.58
N ASN A 463 11.90 6.34 14.24
CA ASN A 463 11.93 6.00 15.65
C ASN A 463 11.53 4.52 15.81
N ALA A 464 12.53 3.63 15.79
CA ALA A 464 12.35 2.18 15.71
C ALA A 464 12.79 1.49 17.01
N ASP A 465 12.00 0.54 17.50
CA ASP A 465 12.43 -0.35 18.60
C ASP A 465 13.29 -1.53 18.09
N GLY A 466 13.12 -1.91 16.82
CA GLY A 466 13.98 -2.77 16.03
C GLY A 466 15.14 -2.02 15.35
N ASP A 467 15.65 -2.57 14.27
CA ASP A 467 16.66 -1.93 13.44
C ASP A 467 16.12 -0.63 12.81
N GLY A 468 16.96 0.39 12.79
CA GLY A 468 16.54 1.69 12.24
C GLY A 468 16.35 1.62 10.73
N LEU A 469 17.46 1.34 10.04
CA LEU A 469 17.52 1.07 8.62
C LEU A 469 18.12 -0.33 8.47
N ASP A 470 17.29 -1.32 8.13
CA ASP A 470 17.73 -2.69 7.87
C ASP A 470 17.73 -3.01 6.36
N SER A 471 18.81 -3.64 5.91
CA SER A 471 18.95 -4.09 4.54
C SER A 471 19.81 -5.34 4.46
N ASN A 472 19.20 -6.45 4.04
CA ASN A 472 19.91 -7.68 3.70
C ASN A 472 20.84 -7.52 2.47
N GLY A 473 20.87 -6.35 1.83
CA GLY A 473 21.86 -5.98 0.83
C GLY A 473 22.60 -4.70 1.19
N SER A 474 22.43 -3.66 0.37
CA SER A 474 23.17 -2.40 0.49
C SER A 474 22.29 -1.22 0.88
N ILE A 475 22.93 -0.19 1.41
CA ILE A 475 22.31 1.12 1.59
C ILE A 475 23.06 2.13 0.70
N SER A 476 22.32 2.98 0.01
CA SER A 476 22.88 4.08 -0.78
C SER A 476 22.21 5.38 -0.41
N MET A 477 23.01 6.42 -0.14
CA MET A 477 22.51 7.76 0.13
C MET A 477 23.28 8.80 -0.66
N THR A 478 22.57 9.51 -1.53
CA THR A 478 23.12 10.55 -2.42
C THR A 478 22.64 11.96 -2.06
N GLY A 479 21.56 12.06 -1.27
CA GLY A 479 20.97 13.33 -0.85
C GLY A 479 19.93 13.15 0.26
N GLY A 480 19.28 14.26 0.64
CA GLY A 480 18.26 14.27 1.69
C GLY A 480 18.81 14.39 3.12
N ALA A 481 17.92 14.29 4.10
CA ALA A 481 18.25 14.24 5.52
C ALA A 481 17.58 13.02 6.15
N VAL A 482 18.38 12.10 6.70
CA VAL A 482 17.91 10.87 7.34
C VAL A 482 18.35 10.91 8.80
N THR A 483 17.38 10.79 9.71
CA THR A 483 17.57 10.77 11.15
C THR A 483 16.94 9.53 11.75
N VAL A 484 17.68 8.79 12.57
CA VAL A 484 17.25 7.54 13.21
C VAL A 484 17.46 7.62 14.72
N ASP A 485 16.41 7.31 15.47
CA ASP A 485 16.40 7.19 16.92
C ASP A 485 16.00 5.77 17.35
N GLY A 486 16.99 5.02 17.83
CA GLY A 486 16.86 3.62 18.21
C GLY A 486 17.77 2.72 17.38
N PRO A 487 17.89 1.44 17.78
CA PRO A 487 17.22 0.81 18.92
C PRO A 487 17.94 1.06 20.24
N THR A 488 17.32 0.63 21.34
CA THR A 488 17.94 0.62 22.69
C THR A 488 18.50 -0.76 23.07
N ASN A 489 18.15 -1.80 22.32
CA ASN A 489 18.60 -3.18 22.51
C ASN A 489 19.92 -3.43 21.75
N ASP A 490 20.80 -4.25 22.32
CA ASP A 490 22.11 -4.57 21.73
C ASP A 490 22.05 -5.60 20.60
N GLY A 491 20.91 -6.26 20.39
CA GLY A 491 20.70 -7.21 19.30
C GLY A 491 20.45 -6.57 17.93
N ASN A 492 20.19 -5.26 17.92
CA ASN A 492 19.80 -4.47 16.75
C ASN A 492 20.67 -3.19 16.68
N GLY A 493 20.67 -2.48 15.56
CA GLY A 493 21.44 -1.27 15.25
C GLY A 493 20.62 -0.18 14.56
N ALA A 494 21.06 1.07 14.72
CA ALA A 494 20.43 2.19 14.01
C ALA A 494 20.66 2.13 12.48
N LEU A 495 21.70 1.41 12.10
CA LEU A 495 22.04 1.01 10.74
C LEU A 495 22.37 -0.48 10.82
N ASP A 496 21.66 -1.30 10.06
CA ASP A 496 22.04 -2.69 9.81
C ASP A 496 22.03 -2.97 8.31
N TYR A 497 23.12 -3.55 7.82
CA TYR A 497 23.22 -3.94 6.44
C TYR A 497 24.27 -5.04 6.24
N ASP A 498 24.01 -5.93 5.30
CA ASP A 498 24.86 -7.09 5.02
C ASP A 498 26.04 -6.79 4.08
N SER A 499 25.88 -5.81 3.18
CA SER A 499 26.88 -5.47 2.16
C SER A 499 27.62 -4.17 2.46
N ASP A 500 27.21 -3.05 1.85
CA ASP A 500 27.91 -1.76 1.97
C ASP A 500 26.89 -0.63 2.11
N PHE A 501 27.23 0.38 2.91
CA PHE A 501 26.53 1.64 2.92
C PHE A 501 27.38 2.69 2.19
N THR A 502 27.02 2.99 0.94
CA THR A 502 27.66 4.04 0.15
C THR A 502 26.98 5.41 0.40
N LEU A 503 27.67 6.27 1.14
CA LEU A 503 27.24 7.64 1.43
C LEU A 503 28.04 8.66 0.61
N THR A 504 27.35 9.38 -0.29
CA THR A 504 27.98 10.35 -1.20
C THR A 504 27.42 11.77 -1.07
N GLY A 505 26.29 11.95 -0.37
CA GLY A 505 25.67 13.24 -0.12
C GLY A 505 24.55 13.16 0.92
N GLY A 506 24.04 14.32 1.33
CA GLY A 506 22.96 14.46 2.32
C GLY A 506 23.43 14.62 3.77
N ASN A 507 22.50 14.53 4.71
CA ASN A 507 22.76 14.57 6.15
C ASN A 507 22.27 13.28 6.80
N LEU A 508 23.13 12.62 7.57
CA LEU A 508 22.81 11.37 8.27
C LEU A 508 23.06 11.55 9.76
N ILE A 509 22.07 11.23 10.60
CA ILE A 509 22.23 11.18 12.06
C ILE A 509 21.54 9.90 12.56
N CYS A 510 22.30 8.95 13.06
CA CYS A 510 21.73 7.70 13.58
C CYS A 510 22.19 7.50 15.01
N SER A 511 21.25 7.42 15.96
CA SER A 511 21.53 7.23 17.38
C SER A 511 20.86 5.97 17.90
N GLY A 512 21.58 5.15 18.65
CA GLY A 512 21.06 3.87 19.14
C GLY A 512 22.04 3.12 20.04
N SER A 513 21.88 1.81 20.11
CA SER A 513 22.77 0.93 20.87
C SER A 513 24.09 0.67 20.14
N SER A 514 25.16 0.46 20.91
CA SER A 514 26.50 0.15 20.39
C SER A 514 26.72 -1.33 20.08
N GLY A 515 25.79 -2.22 20.46
CA GLY A 515 25.93 -3.68 20.36
C GLY A 515 26.17 -4.18 18.94
N MET A 516 25.29 -3.80 18.01
CA MET A 516 25.35 -4.12 16.57
C MET A 516 25.66 -2.88 15.70
N ALA A 517 26.22 -1.83 16.30
CA ALA A 517 26.33 -0.55 15.61
C ALA A 517 27.23 -0.64 14.37
N GLN A 518 26.68 -0.22 13.23
CA GLN A 518 27.40 -0.01 11.97
C GLN A 518 27.57 1.49 11.66
N ALA A 519 28.41 1.80 10.68
CA ALA A 519 28.66 3.16 10.18
C ALA A 519 28.86 3.11 8.66
N PRO A 520 28.72 4.22 7.92
CA PRO A 520 28.90 4.23 6.46
C PRO A 520 30.18 3.52 6.01
N GLY A 521 30.06 2.75 4.92
CA GLY A 521 31.12 1.91 4.42
C GLY A 521 32.27 2.67 3.76
N THR A 522 33.38 1.97 3.49
CA THR A 522 34.63 2.59 3.02
C THR A 522 34.57 3.15 1.60
N ASN A 523 33.55 2.79 0.82
CA ASN A 523 33.33 3.35 -0.51
C ASN A 523 32.65 4.72 -0.48
N SER A 524 32.20 5.17 0.69
CA SER A 524 31.61 6.49 0.89
C SER A 524 32.60 7.62 0.58
N THR A 525 32.13 8.65 -0.12
CA THR A 525 32.93 9.86 -0.40
C THR A 525 32.62 11.00 0.56
N GLN A 526 31.48 10.96 1.25
CA GLN A 526 31.15 11.90 2.30
C GLN A 526 31.66 11.37 3.64
N LEU A 527 32.29 12.25 4.43
CA LEU A 527 32.91 11.88 5.70
C LEU A 527 31.83 11.70 6.78
N SER A 528 32.11 10.81 7.73
CA SER A 528 31.26 10.57 8.89
C SER A 528 32.08 10.41 10.16
N ILE A 529 31.43 10.56 11.29
CA ILE A 529 31.94 10.16 12.60
C ILE A 529 31.03 9.09 13.20
N MET A 530 31.60 8.21 14.01
CA MET A 530 30.86 7.27 14.84
C MET A 530 31.39 7.38 16.26
N MET A 531 30.58 7.92 17.17
CA MET A 531 30.90 8.03 18.60
C MET A 531 30.26 6.89 19.36
N SER A 532 31.09 6.13 20.09
CA SER A 532 30.61 5.12 21.06
C SER A 532 30.91 5.59 22.48
N PHE A 533 29.87 5.68 23.30
CA PHE A 533 29.95 6.06 24.69
C PHE A 533 30.12 4.82 25.58
N THR A 534 30.93 4.93 26.63
CA THR A 534 31.09 3.90 27.66
C THR A 534 29.83 3.68 28.50
N SER A 535 28.93 4.66 28.55
CA SER A 535 27.64 4.58 29.19
C SER A 535 26.55 5.22 28.32
N TYR A 536 25.31 4.71 28.46
CA TYR A 536 24.15 5.32 27.83
C TYR A 536 24.00 6.79 28.20
N GLN A 537 23.77 7.60 27.17
CA GLN A 537 23.22 8.93 27.25
C GLN A 537 21.69 8.82 27.35
N ASN A 538 21.06 9.78 28.02
CA ASN A 538 19.62 9.76 28.21
C ASN A 538 18.89 10.21 26.93
N ALA A 539 17.69 9.68 26.72
CA ALA A 539 16.74 10.24 25.77
C ALA A 539 16.56 11.75 26.04
N ASN A 540 16.41 12.51 24.97
CA ASN A 540 16.29 13.97 24.94
C ASN A 540 17.54 14.75 25.35
N SER A 541 18.70 14.10 25.51
CA SER A 541 19.98 14.81 25.60
C SER A 541 20.31 15.48 24.27
N VAL A 542 20.77 16.73 24.31
CA VAL A 542 21.12 17.50 23.10
C VAL A 542 22.55 17.17 22.70
N VAL A 543 22.72 16.53 21.54
CA VAL A 543 24.02 16.24 20.94
C VAL A 543 24.38 17.31 19.92
N VAL A 544 25.55 17.92 20.04
CA VAL A 544 26.02 18.97 19.13
C VAL A 544 27.43 18.64 18.64
N LEU A 545 27.60 18.59 17.33
CA LEU A 545 28.91 18.55 16.68
C LEU A 545 29.31 19.97 16.31
N LYS A 546 30.49 20.41 16.75
CA LYS A 546 31.00 21.77 16.49
C LYS A 546 32.32 21.76 15.74
N ASP A 547 32.52 22.76 14.88
CA ASP A 547 33.80 23.04 14.24
C ASP A 547 34.78 23.75 15.20
N SER A 548 36.02 23.97 14.74
CA SER A 548 37.07 24.66 15.49
C SER A 548 36.79 26.14 15.80
N SER A 549 35.83 26.75 15.09
CA SER A 549 35.36 28.11 15.34
C SER A 549 34.21 28.16 16.34
N GLY A 550 33.71 27.00 16.78
CA GLY A 550 32.59 26.85 17.69
C GLY A 550 31.22 26.91 17.01
N ASN A 551 31.16 26.88 15.67
CA ASN A 551 29.90 26.81 14.94
C ASN A 551 29.32 25.40 15.02
N GLU A 552 28.00 25.30 15.11
CA GLU A 552 27.30 24.02 15.07
C GLU A 552 27.26 23.47 13.65
N VAL A 553 27.80 22.27 13.46
CA VAL A 553 27.79 21.51 12.21
C VAL A 553 26.54 20.63 12.15
N SER A 554 26.16 20.03 13.28
CA SER A 554 24.97 19.21 13.44
C SER A 554 24.47 19.29 14.87
N THR A 555 23.16 19.30 15.04
CA THR A 555 22.48 19.28 16.34
C THR A 555 21.33 18.30 16.27
N HIS A 556 21.26 17.37 17.22
CA HIS A 556 20.20 16.37 17.31
C HIS A 556 19.79 16.13 18.76
N THR A 557 18.54 15.72 18.96
CA THR A 557 17.98 15.37 20.28
C THR A 557 17.32 14.00 20.16
N PRO A 558 18.08 12.90 20.39
CA PRO A 558 17.56 11.55 20.28
C PRO A 558 16.32 11.30 21.15
N ALA A 559 15.27 10.73 20.57
CA ALA A 559 14.05 10.35 21.30
C ALA A 559 14.25 9.17 22.25
N LYS A 560 15.32 8.38 22.07
CA LYS A 560 15.65 7.19 22.89
C LYS A 560 16.99 7.34 23.60
N ASN A 561 17.19 6.51 24.64
CA ASN A 561 18.52 6.36 25.23
C ASN A 561 19.46 5.76 24.18
N PHE A 562 20.71 6.23 24.15
CA PHE A 562 21.69 5.81 23.15
C PHE A 562 23.08 5.76 23.76
N ASN A 563 23.92 4.87 23.28
CA ASN A 563 25.37 4.88 23.57
C ASN A 563 26.20 4.79 22.28
N ASN A 564 25.56 4.90 21.12
CA ASN A 564 26.19 5.09 19.84
C ASN A 564 25.52 6.25 19.08
N ILE A 565 26.31 7.05 18.38
CA ILE A 565 25.79 8.00 17.40
C ILE A 565 26.70 8.11 16.18
N VAL A 566 26.12 7.98 14.99
CA VAL A 566 26.73 8.22 13.69
C VAL A 566 26.26 9.59 13.19
N ILE A 567 27.20 10.43 12.75
CA ILE A 567 26.88 11.73 12.16
C ILE A 567 27.67 11.90 10.85
N SER A 568 26.97 12.24 9.78
CA SER A 568 27.56 12.70 8.53
C SER A 568 26.85 13.95 8.04
N ALA A 569 27.63 14.91 7.56
CA ALA A 569 27.13 16.13 6.95
C ALA A 569 28.13 16.62 5.90
N SER A 570 27.63 17.24 4.84
CA SER A 570 28.46 17.81 3.77
C SER A 570 29.47 18.88 4.24
N ALA A 571 29.24 19.49 5.41
CA ALA A 571 30.16 20.45 6.02
C ALA A 571 31.42 19.81 6.63
N LEU A 572 31.47 18.49 6.79
CA LEU A 572 32.64 17.80 7.33
C LEU A 572 33.81 17.83 6.34
N THR A 573 34.92 18.38 6.81
CA THR A 573 36.18 18.52 6.05
C THR A 573 37.30 17.72 6.71
N ALA A 574 37.95 16.84 5.94
CA ALA A 574 39.05 16.00 6.41
C ALA A 574 40.19 16.85 6.98
N LYS A 575 40.84 16.35 8.04
CA LYS A 575 41.98 16.97 8.74
C LYS A 575 41.68 18.27 9.49
N GLU A 576 40.42 18.71 9.54
CA GLU A 576 39.99 19.80 10.41
C GLU A 576 39.64 19.27 11.82
N ASN A 577 39.65 20.17 12.80
CA ASN A 577 39.32 19.86 14.20
C ASN A 577 37.84 20.07 14.50
N TYR A 578 37.26 19.15 15.26
CA TYR A 578 35.87 19.18 15.70
C TYR A 578 35.77 18.79 17.18
N SER A 579 34.63 19.11 17.78
CA SER A 579 34.29 18.67 19.14
C SER A 579 32.84 18.19 19.21
N LEU A 580 32.60 17.10 19.94
CA LEU A 580 31.27 16.58 20.21
C LEU A 580 30.85 16.97 21.64
N TRP A 581 29.63 17.45 21.77
CA TRP A 581 29.05 17.93 23.02
C TRP A 581 27.74 17.20 23.30
N VAL A 582 27.49 16.91 24.58
CA VAL A 582 26.22 16.39 25.07
C VAL A 582 25.75 17.28 26.21
N ASP A 583 24.52 17.80 26.11
CA ASP A 583 23.91 18.70 27.12
C ASP A 583 24.82 19.87 27.52
N GLY A 584 25.50 20.46 26.53
CA GLY A 584 26.41 21.59 26.73
C GLY A 584 27.75 21.23 27.39
N THR A 585 28.05 19.94 27.59
CA THR A 585 29.35 19.45 28.07
C THR A 585 30.16 18.87 26.92
N GLN A 586 31.42 19.32 26.75
CA GLN A 586 32.32 18.77 25.74
C GLN A 586 32.70 17.34 26.14
N VAL A 587 32.41 16.39 25.26
CA VAL A 587 32.72 14.97 25.47
C VAL A 587 34.09 14.64 24.89
N VAL A 588 34.36 15.08 23.67
CA VAL A 588 35.61 14.77 22.95
C VAL A 588 35.95 15.89 21.96
N GLU A 589 37.25 16.14 21.79
CA GLU A 589 37.82 16.96 20.72
C GLU A 589 38.74 16.08 19.87
N PHE A 590 38.66 16.20 18.55
CA PHE A 590 39.36 15.31 17.62
C PHE A 590 39.66 15.99 16.29
N THR A 591 40.62 15.43 15.56
CA THR A 591 40.87 15.77 14.15
C THR A 591 40.20 14.73 13.26
N LEU A 592 39.40 15.16 12.29
CA LEU A 592 38.69 14.26 11.39
C LEU A 592 39.67 13.52 10.46
N SER A 593 39.49 12.21 10.30
CA SER A 593 40.29 11.39 9.37
C SER A 593 40.06 11.80 7.91
N SER A 594 40.94 11.34 7.01
CA SER A 594 40.70 11.33 5.56
C SER A 594 39.97 10.06 5.10
N ASP A 595 39.79 9.08 5.99
CA ASP A 595 38.97 7.90 5.76
C ASP A 595 37.47 8.25 5.84
N ALA A 596 36.61 7.42 5.25
CA ALA A 596 35.15 7.62 5.24
C ALA A 596 34.55 7.77 6.65
N VAL A 597 35.11 7.10 7.66
CA VAL A 597 34.61 7.13 9.04
C VAL A 597 35.75 7.48 10.01
N THR A 598 35.50 8.44 10.91
CA THR A 598 36.33 8.66 12.10
C THR A 598 35.64 8.05 13.32
N TYR A 599 36.22 6.97 13.86
CA TYR A 599 35.70 6.30 15.05
C TYR A 599 36.18 7.03 16.32
N LEU A 600 35.26 7.24 17.26
CA LEU A 600 35.47 8.03 18.46
C LEU A 600 34.97 7.30 19.71
N ASN A 601 35.65 7.57 20.82
CA ASN A 601 35.11 7.43 22.17
C ASN A 601 35.51 8.65 23.01
N GLU A 602 35.23 8.64 24.31
CA GLU A 602 35.54 9.76 25.22
C GLU A 602 37.04 10.05 25.35
N SER A 603 37.92 9.14 24.90
CA SER A 603 39.38 9.33 24.90
C SER A 603 39.93 9.92 23.58
N GLY A 604 39.09 10.12 22.55
CA GLY A 604 39.50 10.64 21.25
C GLY A 604 39.27 9.65 20.11
N VAL A 605 40.11 9.76 19.08
CA VAL A 605 40.07 8.88 17.89
C VAL A 605 40.49 7.46 18.25
N THR A 606 39.68 6.49 17.85
CA THR A 606 39.91 5.05 18.03
C THR A 606 39.91 4.32 16.70
N THR A 607 40.09 3.00 16.74
CA THR A 607 39.82 2.13 15.60
C THR A 607 38.36 1.70 15.62
N GLY A 608 37.77 1.45 14.45
CA GLY A 608 36.47 0.81 14.35
C GLY A 608 36.47 -0.54 15.05
N ASN A 609 35.35 -0.88 15.71
CA ASN A 609 35.21 -2.16 16.36
C ASN A 609 35.15 -3.23 15.25
N ALA A 610 36.16 -4.09 15.15
CA ALA A 610 36.19 -5.20 14.20
C ALA A 610 35.25 -6.36 14.66
N GLY A 611 34.03 -6.01 15.06
CA GLY A 611 33.03 -6.90 15.66
C GLY A 611 32.00 -7.47 14.67
N GLY A 612 31.95 -6.96 13.44
CA GLY A 612 31.12 -7.50 12.37
C GLY A 612 31.73 -8.76 11.75
N MET A 613 31.67 -9.88 12.48
CA MET A 613 31.76 -11.22 11.90
C MET A 613 30.85 -12.14 12.71
N GLY A 614 29.59 -12.21 12.28
CA GLY A 614 28.73 -13.35 12.58
C GLY A 614 29.45 -14.64 12.19
N GLY A 615 29.69 -15.51 13.17
CA GLY A 615 30.45 -16.74 12.96
C GLY A 615 30.78 -17.41 14.28
N GLY A 616 29.86 -18.26 14.74
CA GLY A 616 29.91 -18.94 16.03
C GLY A 616 31.30 -19.48 16.41
N ARG A 617 31.79 -19.03 17.57
CA ARG A 617 32.78 -19.80 18.33
C ARG A 617 32.09 -21.03 18.91
N GLY A 618 32.01 -22.07 18.08
CA GLY A 618 31.72 -23.43 18.51
C GLY A 618 32.74 -23.84 19.58
N GLY A 619 32.29 -23.80 20.84
CA GLY A 619 33.03 -24.32 21.98
C GLY A 619 33.36 -25.78 21.76
N ASN A 620 34.65 -26.07 21.66
CA ASN A 620 35.23 -27.39 21.79
C ASN A 620 34.81 -28.01 23.13
N MET A 621 33.78 -28.86 23.12
CA MET A 621 33.56 -29.88 24.14
C MET A 621 33.76 -31.25 23.49
N GLY A 622 34.98 -31.76 23.65
CA GLY A 622 35.32 -33.15 23.40
C GLY A 622 34.46 -34.08 24.26
N GLY A 623 34.20 -35.26 23.69
CA GLY A 623 33.20 -36.20 24.19
C GLY A 623 33.57 -36.90 25.49
N ASP A 624 32.55 -37.49 26.10
CA ASP A 624 32.53 -38.95 26.25
C ASP A 624 31.16 -39.46 26.71
N GLN A 625 30.68 -40.45 25.96
CA GLN A 625 29.99 -41.66 26.43
C GLN A 625 28.56 -41.58 27.01
N ARG A 626 27.60 -41.88 26.13
CA ARG A 626 26.33 -42.53 26.47
C ARG A 626 26.58 -43.95 27.02
N PRO A 627 25.91 -44.40 28.09
CA PRO A 627 25.80 -45.82 28.41
C PRO A 627 24.73 -46.48 27.53
N ALA A 628 25.08 -47.66 27.04
CA ALA A 628 24.28 -48.54 26.19
C ALA A 628 23.00 -49.05 26.86
N GLY A 629 22.02 -49.40 26.02
CA GLY A 629 20.71 -49.91 26.41
C GLY A 629 20.74 -51.27 27.12
N GLY A 630 19.62 -51.53 27.82
CA GLY A 630 19.23 -52.83 28.35
C GLY A 630 17.75 -53.11 27.98
N PRO A 631 17.38 -54.38 27.72
CA PRO A 631 16.16 -54.72 26.99
C PRO A 631 14.92 -54.90 27.90
N ALA A 632 13.76 -54.91 27.24
CA ALA A 632 12.42 -55.13 27.78
C ALA A 632 12.27 -56.45 28.57
N GLY A 633 11.45 -56.39 29.63
CA GLY A 633 10.85 -57.52 30.32
C GLY A 633 9.59 -57.07 31.06
N GLY A 634 8.44 -57.66 30.72
CA GLY A 634 7.11 -57.31 31.25
C GLY A 634 6.79 -57.89 32.64
N PRO A 635 5.52 -58.25 32.92
CA PRO A 635 4.58 -57.46 33.72
C PRO A 635 4.27 -58.10 35.09
N ALA A 636 3.76 -57.33 36.06
CA ALA A 636 2.81 -57.81 37.08
C ALA A 636 2.36 -56.70 38.06
N MET A 637 1.03 -56.67 38.25
CA MET A 637 0.20 -56.09 39.33
C MET A 637 -0.05 -54.59 39.35
#